data_AF-A0A6N1XG09-F1
#
_entry.id   AF-A0A6N1XG09-F1
#
_cell.length_a   1.000
_cell.length_b   1.000
_cell.length_c   1.000
_cell.angle_alpha   90.00
_cell.angle_beta   90.00
_cell.angle_gamma   90.00
#
_symmetry.space_group_name_H-M   'P 1'
#
loop_
_entity.id
_entity.type
_entity.pdbx_description
1 polymer ?
#
loop_
_entity_poly.entity_id
_entity_poly.type
_entity_poly.pdbx_seq_one_letter_code
_entity_poly.pdbx_strand_id
1 'polypeptide(L)'
;MLRREGWKDNHKRAHRFYRQLGLSLRHRRPKRNKAAYLRQPKKPSAGINDIWSMDFVADALFDGRRLRTLPVVDNYTSKCLVIDAGQSLKGADVVRVLKQLRMTRGPPKTI
;
A
#
# COMPACT_ATOMS: atom_id res chain seq x y z
N MET A 1 -2.50 -24.12 35.25
CA MET A 1 -3.43 -23.24 35.98
C MET A 1 -4.73 -23.98 36.26
N LEU A 2 -5.55 -24.30 35.26
CA LEU A 2 -6.82 -25.04 35.40
C LEU A 2 -6.76 -26.31 36.27
N ARG A 3 -5.77 -27.19 36.06
CA ARG A 3 -5.62 -28.41 36.90
C ARG A 3 -5.22 -28.13 38.35
N ARG A 4 -4.51 -27.03 38.61
CA ARG A 4 -4.15 -26.63 39.99
C ARG A 4 -5.35 -26.06 40.74
N GLU A 5 -6.32 -25.52 40.02
CA GLU A 5 -7.61 -25.03 40.52
C GLU A 5 -8.68 -26.13 40.59
N GLY A 6 -8.30 -27.40 40.43
CA GLY A 6 -9.21 -28.55 40.58
C GLY A 6 -10.04 -28.91 39.33
N TRP A 7 -9.87 -28.19 38.21
CA TRP A 7 -10.58 -28.51 36.98
C TRP A 7 -10.03 -29.78 36.34
N LYS A 8 -10.90 -30.79 36.20
CA LYS A 8 -10.58 -32.10 35.61
C LYS A 8 -10.67 -32.12 34.07
N ASP A 9 -11.03 -31.00 33.45
CA ASP A 9 -11.33 -30.95 32.03
C ASP A 9 -10.07 -31.11 31.16
N ASN A 10 -10.25 -31.65 29.96
CA ASN A 10 -9.13 -31.89 29.04
C ASN A 10 -8.67 -30.58 28.41
N HIS A 11 -7.37 -30.28 28.49
CA HIS A 11 -6.77 -29.10 27.87
C HIS A 11 -7.11 -28.96 26.38
N LYS A 12 -7.26 -30.08 25.65
CA LYS A 12 -7.69 -30.08 24.23
C LYS A 12 -9.11 -29.56 24.05
N ARG A 13 -10.02 -29.87 24.98
CA ARG A 13 -11.44 -29.43 24.96
C ARG A 13 -11.53 -27.94 25.29
N ALA A 14 -10.84 -27.49 26.33
CA ALA A 14 -10.75 -26.08 26.69
C ALA A 14 -10.19 -25.23 25.53
N HIS A 15 -9.11 -25.70 24.90
CA HIS A 15 -8.52 -25.03 23.73
C HIS A 15 -9.48 -25.00 22.53
N ARG A 16 -10.27 -26.06 22.31
CA ARG A 16 -11.27 -26.10 21.24
C ARG A 16 -12.36 -25.06 21.43
N PHE A 17 -12.93 -24.97 22.64
CA PHE A 17 -13.92 -23.94 22.98
C PHE A 17 -13.33 -22.54 22.89
N TYR A 18 -12.11 -22.34 23.37
CA TYR A 18 -11.41 -21.05 23.27
C TYR A 18 -11.27 -20.58 21.82
N ARG A 19 -10.97 -21.50 20.89
CA ARG A 19 -10.93 -21.21 19.44
C ARG A 19 -12.31 -20.97 18.85
N GLN A 20 -13.31 -21.77 19.23
CA GLN A 20 -14.69 -21.61 18.73
C GLN A 20 -15.33 -20.29 19.16
N LEU A 21 -15.03 -19.83 20.37
CA LEU A 21 -15.50 -18.55 20.90
C LEU A 21 -14.68 -17.35 20.37
N GLY A 22 -13.71 -17.58 19.47
CA GLY A 22 -12.88 -16.50 18.90
C GLY A 22 -12.00 -15.80 19.93
N LEU A 23 -11.81 -16.38 21.12
CA LEU A 23 -11.10 -15.76 22.24
C LEU A 23 -9.57 -15.76 22.08
N SER A 24 -9.06 -16.11 20.90
CA SER A 24 -7.63 -16.03 20.60
C SER A 24 -7.12 -14.60 20.74
N LEU A 25 -6.69 -14.24 21.95
CA LEU A 25 -6.05 -12.99 22.26
C LEU A 25 -4.72 -12.93 21.51
N ARG A 26 -4.68 -12.13 20.46
CA ARG A 26 -3.43 -11.86 19.76
C ARG A 26 -2.55 -11.00 20.68
N HIS A 27 -1.58 -11.62 21.33
CA HIS A 27 -0.69 -10.98 22.31
C HIS A 27 0.06 -9.75 21.77
N ARG A 28 0.17 -9.59 20.45
CA ARG A 28 0.76 -8.41 19.79
C ARG A 28 -0.05 -8.02 18.56
N ARG A 29 -0.48 -6.76 18.50
CA ARG A 29 -0.90 -6.15 17.22
C ARG A 29 0.32 -6.17 16.28
N PRO A 30 0.16 -6.51 14.99
CA PRO A 30 1.27 -6.48 14.05
C PRO A 30 1.81 -5.05 13.98
N LYS A 31 3.04 -4.86 14.44
CA LYS A 31 3.75 -3.57 14.56
C LYS A 31 3.81 -2.78 13.23
N ARG A 32 3.53 -3.46 12.11
CA ARG A 32 3.75 -2.98 10.74
C ARG A 32 2.49 -2.58 9.98
N ASN A 33 1.29 -2.76 10.53
CA ASN A 33 0.06 -2.48 9.78
C ASN A 33 -0.47 -1.06 10.02
N LYS A 34 0.33 -0.03 9.67
CA LYS A 34 -0.14 1.37 9.57
C LYS A 34 -1.22 1.55 8.49
N ALA A 35 -1.41 0.57 7.60
CA ALA A 35 -2.51 0.54 6.64
C ALA A 35 -3.90 0.42 7.30
N ALA A 36 -3.95 0.09 8.61
CA ALA A 36 -5.19 0.11 9.39
C ALA A 36 -5.58 1.50 9.92
N TYR A 37 -4.75 2.53 9.71
CA TYR A 37 -5.24 3.90 9.86
C TYR A 37 -6.21 4.15 8.70
N LEU A 38 -7.47 4.46 9.02
CA LEU A 38 -8.50 4.80 8.05
C LEU A 38 -7.95 5.90 7.14
N ARG A 39 -7.50 5.50 5.93
CA ARG A 39 -7.21 6.48 4.88
C ARG A 39 -8.55 7.14 4.60
N GLN A 40 -8.59 8.47 4.64
CA GLN A 40 -9.79 9.18 4.22
C GLN A 40 -10.16 8.68 2.82
N PRO A 41 -11.46 8.43 2.54
CA PRO A 41 -11.87 8.02 1.22
C PRO A 41 -11.38 9.06 0.21
N LYS A 42 -10.61 8.62 -0.79
CA LYS A 42 -10.18 9.50 -1.86
C LYS A 42 -11.42 9.98 -2.60
N LYS A 43 -11.54 11.29 -2.83
CA LYS A 43 -12.59 11.83 -3.69
C LYS A 43 -12.38 11.30 -5.12
N PRO A 44 -13.45 10.90 -5.83
CA PRO A 44 -13.34 10.54 -7.23
C PRO A 44 -12.92 11.76 -8.05
N SER A 45 -12.19 11.50 -9.14
CA SER A 45 -11.79 12.55 -10.10
C SER A 45 -13.02 13.03 -10.87
N ALA A 46 -13.25 14.34 -10.97
CA ALA A 46 -14.41 14.89 -11.67
C ALA A 46 -14.12 15.23 -13.14
N GLY A 47 -12.84 15.41 -13.49
CA GLY A 47 -12.39 15.61 -14.87
C GLY A 47 -10.92 15.25 -15.09
N ILE A 48 -10.47 15.46 -16.33
CA ILE A 48 -9.09 15.24 -16.76
C ILE A 48 -8.16 16.16 -15.96
N ASN A 49 -7.02 15.63 -15.51
CA ASN A 49 -6.02 16.36 -14.71
C ASN A 49 -6.54 16.88 -13.36
N ASP A 50 -7.66 16.38 -12.83
CA ASP A 50 -8.05 16.69 -11.46
C ASP A 50 -7.12 15.99 -10.47
N ILE A 51 -6.96 14.66 -10.61
CA ILE A 51 -6.16 13.86 -9.70
C ILE A 51 -5.19 12.98 -10.51
N TRP A 52 -3.90 13.17 -10.29
CA TRP A 52 -2.88 12.23 -10.76
C TRP A 52 -2.53 11.26 -9.65
N SER A 53 -2.35 9.99 -10.00
CA SER A 53 -1.72 9.01 -9.11
C SER A 53 -0.34 8.67 -9.63
N MET A 54 0.61 8.53 -8.73
CA MET A 54 1.96 8.05 -9.05
C MET A 54 2.43 7.07 -7.99
N ASP A 55 3.17 6.07 -8.41
CA ASP A 55 3.74 5.05 -7.52
C ASP A 55 5.10 4.58 -8.04
N PHE A 56 5.88 3.90 -7.20
CA PHE A 56 7.14 3.28 -7.60
C PHE A 56 6.96 1.78 -7.74
N VAL A 57 7.17 1.29 -8.96
CA VAL A 57 7.23 -0.16 -9.22
C VAL A 57 8.70 -0.56 -9.27
N ALA A 58 9.04 -1.66 -8.60
CA ALA A 58 10.38 -2.23 -8.60
C ALA A 58 10.35 -3.57 -9.33
N ASP A 59 11.33 -3.76 -10.20
CA ASP A 59 11.52 -4.96 -10.99
C ASP A 59 13.03 -5.29 -11.09
N ALA A 60 13.37 -6.39 -11.74
CA ALA A 60 14.74 -6.78 -12.03
C ALA A 60 14.88 -7.22 -13.48
N LEU A 61 15.99 -6.81 -14.11
CA LEU A 61 16.38 -7.31 -15.42
C LEU A 61 16.86 -8.77 -15.32
N PHE A 62 16.98 -9.43 -16.47
CA PHE A 62 17.44 -10.82 -16.55
C PHE A 62 18.82 -11.05 -15.91
N ASP A 63 19.66 -10.02 -15.88
CA ASP A 63 21.01 -10.03 -15.30
C ASP A 63 21.03 -9.68 -13.79
N GLY A 64 19.85 -9.55 -13.16
CA GLY A 64 19.69 -9.24 -11.73
C GLY A 64 19.85 -7.76 -11.38
N ARG A 65 20.11 -6.87 -12.35
CA ARG A 65 20.13 -5.43 -12.09
C ARG A 65 18.73 -4.94 -11.75
N ARG A 66 18.64 -4.10 -10.72
CA ARG A 66 17.37 -3.51 -10.27
C ARG A 66 16.88 -2.50 -11.30
N LEU A 67 15.59 -2.57 -11.59
CA LEU A 67 14.84 -1.60 -12.37
C LEU A 67 13.77 -0.97 -11.46
N ARG A 68 13.61 0.34 -11.54
CA ARG A 68 12.53 1.08 -10.90
C ARG A 68 11.83 1.92 -11.95
N THR A 69 10.51 1.93 -11.88
CA THR A 69 9.67 2.75 -12.73
C THR A 69 8.76 3.62 -11.89
N LEU A 70 8.53 4.84 -12.37
CA LEU A 70 7.58 5.81 -11.84
C LEU A 70 6.49 6.04 -12.90
N PRO A 71 5.44 5.20 -12.93
CA PRO A 71 4.23 5.52 -13.67
C PRO A 71 3.49 6.69 -13.02
N VAL A 72 3.09 7.66 -13.83
CA VAL A 72 2.10 8.68 -13.46
C VAL A 72 0.85 8.46 -14.29
N VAL A 73 -0.31 8.40 -13.64
CA VAL A 73 -1.60 8.07 -14.25
C VAL A 73 -2.61 9.15 -13.93
N ASP A 74 -3.41 9.55 -14.92
CA ASP A 74 -4.58 10.40 -14.68
C ASP A 74 -5.76 9.53 -14.22
N ASN A 75 -6.30 9.80 -13.03
CA ASN A 75 -7.33 8.96 -12.42
C ASN A 75 -8.68 9.05 -13.13
N TYR A 76 -8.94 10.14 -13.87
CA TYR A 76 -10.19 10.27 -14.62
C TYR A 76 -10.18 9.41 -15.88
N THR A 77 -9.12 9.50 -16.68
CA THR A 77 -9.02 8.76 -17.95
C THR A 77 -8.40 7.37 -17.81
N SER A 78 -7.81 7.05 -16.65
CA SER A 78 -6.98 5.86 -16.44
C SER A 78 -5.80 5.75 -17.43
N LYS A 79 -5.40 6.86 -18.05
CA LYS A 79 -4.28 6.90 -19.00
C LYS A 79 -2.97 7.10 -18.26
N CYS A 80 -1.97 6.31 -18.64
CA CYS A 80 -0.60 6.54 -18.21
C CYS A 80 -0.04 7.76 -18.93
N LEU A 81 0.32 8.79 -18.17
CA LEU A 81 0.82 10.05 -18.68
C LEU A 81 2.30 9.96 -19.05
N VAL A 82 3.07 9.24 -18.24
CA VAL A 82 4.51 9.00 -18.40
C VAL A 82 4.91 7.80 -17.54
N ILE A 83 5.92 7.07 -18.00
CA ILE A 83 6.64 6.05 -17.21
C ILE A 83 8.11 6.43 -17.25
N ASP A 84 8.64 6.92 -16.13
CA ASP A 84 10.07 7.19 -16.01
C ASP A 84 10.76 5.95 -15.44
N ALA A 85 11.76 5.42 -16.13
CA ALA A 85 12.45 4.19 -15.75
C ALA A 85 13.93 4.45 -15.47
N GLY A 86 14.45 3.84 -14.41
CA GLY A 86 15.85 3.94 -14.04
C GLY A 86 16.26 2.86 -13.04
N GLN A 87 17.55 2.72 -12.78
CA GLN A 87 18.02 1.75 -11.77
C GLN A 87 17.69 2.18 -10.34
N SER A 88 17.64 3.49 -10.12
CA SER A 88 17.24 4.14 -8.89
C SER A 88 16.54 5.44 -9.26
N LEU A 89 15.46 5.76 -8.55
CA LEU A 89 14.70 6.99 -8.74
C LEU A 89 14.77 7.79 -7.45
N LYS A 90 15.21 9.04 -7.55
CA LYS A 90 15.33 10.00 -6.46
C LYS A 90 14.18 11.02 -6.56
N GLY A 91 14.00 11.80 -5.49
CA GLY A 91 13.01 12.90 -5.51
C GLY A 91 13.25 13.91 -6.64
N ALA A 92 14.51 14.13 -7.04
CA ALA A 92 14.86 14.97 -8.18
C ALA A 92 14.26 14.47 -9.50
N ASP A 93 14.21 13.15 -9.70
CA ASP A 93 13.64 12.54 -10.91
C ASP A 93 12.11 12.75 -10.95
N VAL A 94 11.44 12.58 -9.80
CA VAL A 94 10.01 12.89 -9.66
C VAL A 94 9.72 14.35 -10.02
N VAL A 95 10.51 15.28 -9.47
CA VAL A 95 10.35 16.72 -9.76
C VAL A 95 10.56 17.02 -11.24
N ARG A 96 11.57 16.39 -11.88
CA ARG A 96 11.82 16.54 -13.33
C ARG A 96 10.62 16.08 -14.15
N VAL A 97 10.11 14.88 -13.86
CA VAL A 97 8.96 14.28 -14.56
C VAL A 97 7.71 15.14 -14.40
N LEU A 98 7.39 15.57 -13.17
CA LEU A 98 6.22 16.42 -12.92
C LEU A 98 6.34 17.80 -13.57
N LYS A 99 7.55 18.40 -13.58
CA LYS A 99 7.78 19.67 -14.30
C LYS A 99 7.52 19.50 -15.80
N GLN A 100 7.99 18.42 -16.41
CA GLN A 100 7.77 18.15 -17.84
C GLN A 100 6.28 17.94 -18.16
N LEU A 101 5.56 17.18 -17.33
CA LEU A 101 4.11 17.00 -17.48
C LEU A 101 3.35 18.32 -17.32
N ARG A 102 3.75 19.16 -16.36
CA ARG A 102 3.15 20.48 -16.16
C ARG A 102 3.28 21.37 -17.39
N MET A 103 4.41 21.32 -18.09
CA MET A 103 4.64 22.14 -19.30
C MET A 103 3.81 21.67 -20.50
N THR A 104 3.55 20.36 -20.60
CA THR A 104 2.83 19.80 -21.76
C THR A 104 1.32 19.75 -21.58
N ARG A 105 0.83 19.54 -20.35
CA ARG A 105 -0.60 19.31 -20.05
C ARG A 105 -1.20 20.28 -19.03
N GLY A 106 -0.38 21.11 -18.39
CA GLY A 106 -0.77 21.89 -17.21
C GLY A 106 -0.63 21.09 -15.91
N PRO A 107 -0.73 21.77 -14.75
CA PRO A 107 -0.64 21.12 -13.44
C PRO A 107 -1.94 20.37 -13.09
N PRO A 108 -1.87 19.27 -12.32
CA PRO A 108 -3.06 18.67 -11.75
C PRO A 108 -3.61 19.52 -10.60
N LYS A 109 -4.89 19.34 -10.25
CA LYS A 109 -5.45 19.96 -9.04
C LYS A 109 -4.98 19.24 -7.77
N THR A 110 -4.69 17.94 -7.83
CA THR A 110 -4.24 17.12 -6.70
C THR A 110 -3.38 15.93 -7.17
N ILE A 111 -2.45 15.48 -6.31
CA ILE A 111 -1.58 14.31 -6.50
C ILE A 111 -1.73 13.38 -5.28
#